data_AF-A0A7C5KG68-F1
#
_entry.id   AF-A0A7C5KG68-F1
#
_cell.length_a   1.000
_cell.length_b   1.000
_cell.length_c   1.000
_cell.angle_alpha   90.00
_cell.angle_beta   90.00
_cell.angle_gamma   90.00
#
_symmetry.space_group_name_H-M   'P 1'
#
loop_
_entity.id
_entity.type
_entity.pdbx_description
1 polymer ?
#
loop_
_entity_poly.entity_id
_entity_poly.type
_entity_poly.pdbx_seq_one_letter_code
_entity_poly.pdbx_strand_id
1 'polypeptide(L)'
;MSDLKDVLFRKKKNAWFVSSKEEIFRFADSYKEFLRNCKTEREVVKFVKEYFIKNKRDRDFILINKNKNLALVRLSEGSGMRIIASHIDAPRLDLKQNPLFEDSGVGLFHTHYYGGI
;
A
#
# COMPACT_ATOMS: atom_id res chain seq x y z
N MET A 1 22.86 -38.43 -10.34
CA MET A 1 21.90 -37.91 -9.35
C MET A 1 22.17 -36.42 -9.21
N SER A 2 21.17 -35.55 -9.35
CA SER A 2 21.35 -34.15 -8.97
C SER A 2 21.77 -34.10 -7.50
N ASP A 3 22.81 -33.33 -7.17
CA ASP A 3 23.33 -33.21 -5.81
C ASP A 3 22.17 -32.77 -4.87
N LEU A 4 21.97 -33.49 -3.76
CA LEU A 4 20.82 -33.30 -2.84
C LEU A 4 20.74 -31.85 -2.33
N LYS A 5 21.90 -31.19 -2.28
CA LYS A 5 22.07 -29.78 -1.95
C LYS A 5 21.31 -28.85 -2.91
N ASP A 6 21.22 -29.20 -4.19
CA ASP A 6 20.55 -28.38 -5.20
C ASP A 6 19.02 -28.41 -5.11
N VAL A 7 18.47 -29.48 -4.54
CA VAL A 7 17.02 -29.67 -4.33
C VAL A 7 16.58 -29.07 -2.99
N LEU A 8 17.40 -29.21 -1.95
CA LEU A 8 17.04 -28.82 -0.59
C LEU A 8 17.38 -27.36 -0.25
N PHE A 9 18.39 -26.76 -0.90
CA PHE A 9 18.87 -25.44 -0.53
C PHE A 9 18.30 -24.36 -1.45
N ARG A 10 17.74 -23.31 -0.84
CA ARG A 10 17.33 -22.11 -1.58
C ARG A 10 18.56 -21.40 -2.15
N LYS A 11 18.79 -21.53 -3.44
CA LYS A 11 19.78 -20.74 -4.18
C LYS A 11 19.24 -19.31 -4.37
N LYS A 12 19.80 -18.34 -3.64
CA LYS A 12 19.47 -16.92 -3.84
C LYS A 12 20.00 -16.49 -5.21
N LYS A 13 19.09 -16.22 -6.15
CA LYS A 13 19.41 -15.58 -7.43
C LYS A 13 18.98 -14.12 -7.37
N ASN A 14 19.77 -13.22 -7.95
CA ASN A 14 19.39 -11.82 -8.05
C ASN A 14 18.23 -11.68 -9.05
N ALA A 15 17.12 -11.10 -8.62
CA ALA A 15 15.92 -10.92 -9.43
C ALA A 15 16.20 -10.19 -10.76
N TRP A 16 17.15 -9.25 -10.77
CA TRP A 16 17.55 -8.50 -11.96
C TRP A 16 18.04 -9.39 -13.12
N PHE A 17 18.67 -10.53 -12.80
CA PHE A 17 19.22 -11.44 -13.81
C PHE A 17 18.28 -12.58 -14.20
N VAL A 18 17.18 -12.78 -13.48
CA VAL A 18 16.28 -13.94 -13.68
C VAL A 18 14.85 -13.56 -14.03
N SER A 19 14.48 -12.29 -13.91
CA SER A 19 13.15 -11.77 -14.20
C SER A 19 13.12 -11.00 -15.52
N SER A 20 11.95 -10.92 -16.17
CA SER A 20 11.75 -10.02 -17.31
C SER A 20 11.83 -8.57 -16.85
N LYS A 21 12.71 -7.80 -17.50
CA LYS A 21 12.86 -6.37 -17.22
C LYS A 21 11.61 -5.61 -17.61
N GLU A 22 10.97 -6.01 -18.70
CA GLU A 22 9.75 -5.41 -19.23
C GLU A 22 8.59 -5.54 -18.23
N GLU A 23 8.44 -6.72 -17.62
CA GLU A 23 7.43 -6.95 -16.57
C GLU A 23 7.73 -6.15 -15.30
N ILE A 24 9.02 -6.11 -14.88
CA ILE A 24 9.46 -5.31 -13.73
C ILE A 24 9.09 -3.83 -13.93
N PHE A 25 9.47 -3.25 -15.06
CA PHE A 25 9.21 -1.83 -15.32
C PHE A 25 7.73 -1.53 -15.46
N ARG A 26 6.94 -2.41 -16.10
CA ARG A 26 5.49 -2.26 -16.18
C ARG A 26 4.83 -2.24 -14.80
N PHE A 27 5.24 -3.13 -13.91
CA PHE A 27 4.78 -3.13 -12.53
C PHE A 27 5.23 -1.87 -11.78
N ALA A 28 6.50 -1.49 -11.92
CA ALA A 28 7.06 -0.31 -11.26
C ALA A 28 6.38 1.00 -11.72
N ASP A 29 6.03 1.14 -13.00
CA ASP A 29 5.31 2.29 -13.53
C ASP A 29 3.91 2.40 -12.91
N SER A 30 3.19 1.29 -12.85
CA SER A 30 1.87 1.22 -12.19
C SER A 30 1.97 1.56 -10.69
N TYR A 31 3.03 1.07 -10.03
CA TYR A 31 3.29 1.35 -8.63
C TYR A 31 3.66 2.81 -8.37
N LYS A 32 4.47 3.44 -9.23
CA LYS A 32 4.78 4.87 -9.16
C LYS A 32 3.51 5.71 -9.26
N GLU A 33 2.58 5.34 -10.14
CA GLU A 33 1.31 6.06 -10.28
C GLU A 33 0.42 5.88 -9.04
N PHE A 34 0.38 4.69 -8.44
CA PHE A 34 -0.26 4.48 -7.15
C PHE A 34 0.34 5.39 -6.06
N LEU A 35 1.66 5.40 -5.93
CA LEU A 35 2.37 6.25 -4.96
C LEU A 35 2.15 7.74 -5.22
N ARG A 36 2.00 8.17 -6.48
CA ARG A 36 1.74 9.56 -6.84
C ARG A 36 0.38 10.04 -6.35
N ASN A 37 -0.64 9.19 -6.44
CA ASN A 37 -2.02 9.57 -6.14
C ASN A 37 -2.49 9.20 -4.72
N CYS A 38 -1.77 8.32 -4.02
CA CYS A 38 -2.15 7.84 -2.69
C CYS A 38 -1.13 8.26 -1.64
N LYS A 39 -1.26 9.49 -1.11
CA LYS A 39 -0.33 10.08 -0.13
C LYS A 39 -0.80 9.93 1.31
N THR A 40 -2.11 9.84 1.51
CA THR A 40 -2.76 9.70 2.81
C THR A 40 -3.50 8.37 2.89
N GLU A 41 -3.76 7.92 4.11
CA GLU A 41 -4.48 6.67 4.38
C GLU A 41 -5.87 6.67 3.72
N ARG A 42 -6.52 7.84 3.64
CA ARG A 42 -7.84 8.00 3.03
C ARG A 42 -7.82 7.86 1.51
N GLU A 43 -6.78 8.38 0.86
CA GLU A 43 -6.60 8.24 -0.59
C GLU A 43 -6.30 6.79 -0.96
N VAL A 44 -5.45 6.10 -0.19
CA VAL A 44 -5.20 4.66 -0.36
C VAL A 44 -6.50 3.87 -0.23
N VAL A 45 -7.31 4.13 0.81
CA VAL A 45 -8.59 3.43 1.00
C VAL A 45 -9.54 3.67 -0.18
N LYS A 46 -9.63 4.91 -0.67
CA LYS A 46 -10.45 5.25 -1.85
C LYS A 46 -9.97 4.49 -3.09
N PHE A 47 -8.68 4.55 -3.40
CA PHE A 47 -8.08 3.86 -4.54
C PHE A 47 -8.34 2.34 -4.48
N VAL A 48 -8.05 1.71 -3.35
CA VAL A 48 -8.19 0.26 -3.18
C VAL A 48 -9.66 -0.16 -3.24
N LYS A 49 -10.58 0.63 -2.67
CA LYS A 49 -12.03 0.37 -2.78
C LYS A 49 -12.47 0.34 -4.24
N GLU A 50 -12.11 1.37 -5.01
CA GLU A 50 -12.48 1.48 -6.43
C GLU A 50 -11.84 0.35 -7.25
N TYR A 51 -10.57 0.04 -7.02
CA TYR A 51 -9.87 -1.04 -7.69
C TYR A 51 -10.47 -2.42 -7.36
N PHE A 52 -10.76 -2.68 -6.08
CA PHE A 52 -11.30 -3.94 -5.63
C PHE A 52 -12.71 -4.18 -6.20
N ILE A 53 -13.59 -3.18 -6.16
CA ILE A 53 -14.97 -3.32 -6.68
C ILE A 53 -14.96 -3.72 -8.16
N LYS A 54 -14.03 -3.17 -8.96
CA LYS A 54 -13.88 -3.50 -10.39
C LYS A 54 -13.34 -4.91 -10.64
N ASN A 55 -12.63 -5.51 -9.69
CA ASN A 55 -11.89 -6.77 -9.86
C ASN A 55 -12.36 -7.89 -8.90
N LYS A 56 -13.41 -7.66 -8.10
CA LYS A 56 -13.88 -8.63 -7.12
C LYS A 56 -14.58 -9.81 -7.80
N ARG A 57 -14.45 -10.99 -7.18
CA ARG A 57 -15.26 -12.17 -7.51
C ARG A 57 -16.61 -12.09 -6.81
N ASP A 58 -17.51 -13.00 -7.17
CA ASP A 58 -18.90 -13.00 -6.67
C ASP A 58 -19.00 -13.06 -5.13
N ARG A 59 -18.05 -13.75 -4.49
CA ARG A 59 -17.96 -13.90 -3.03
C ARG A 59 -16.87 -13.05 -2.35
N ASP A 60 -16.07 -12.33 -3.12
CA ASP A 60 -15.01 -11.49 -2.56
C ASP A 60 -15.65 -10.23 -1.93
N PHE A 61 -15.19 -9.83 -0.74
CA PHE A 61 -15.75 -8.68 -0.02
C PHE A 61 -14.67 -7.78 0.59
N ILE A 62 -15.05 -6.54 0.86
CA ILE A 62 -14.21 -5.52 1.46
C ILE A 62 -14.87 -5.00 2.74
N LEU A 63 -14.09 -4.87 3.80
CA LEU A 63 -14.48 -4.19 5.04
C LEU A 63 -13.72 -2.88 5.10
N ILE A 64 -14.41 -1.77 5.36
CA ILE A 64 -13.78 -0.44 5.48
C ILE A 64 -14.06 0.10 6.89
N ASN A 65 -13.02 0.54 7.57
CA ASN A 65 -13.12 1.14 8.90
C ASN A 65 -12.72 2.62 8.84
N LYS A 66 -13.68 3.51 9.12
CA LYS A 66 -13.53 4.98 9.19
C LYS A 66 -12.83 5.62 7.98
N ASN A 67 -12.88 4.97 6.80
CA ASN A 67 -12.13 5.36 5.59
C ASN A 67 -10.60 5.49 5.81
N LYS A 68 -10.05 4.85 6.83
CA LYS A 68 -8.61 4.89 7.15
C LYS A 68 -7.95 3.52 7.13
N ASN A 69 -8.74 2.45 7.18
CA ASN A 69 -8.28 1.08 7.14
C ASN A 69 -9.25 0.25 6.29
N LEU A 70 -8.76 -0.83 5.71
CA LEU A 70 -9.58 -1.78 4.99
C LEU A 70 -9.06 -3.21 5.16
N ALA A 71 -9.94 -4.18 4.97
CA ALA A 71 -9.59 -5.59 4.79
C ALA A 71 -10.22 -6.10 3.49
N LEU A 72 -9.40 -6.71 2.64
CA LEU A 72 -9.84 -7.38 1.41
C LEU A 72 -9.91 -8.88 1.69
N VAL A 73 -11.05 -9.49 1.42
CA VAL A 73 -11.24 -10.92 1.64
C VAL A 73 -11.55 -11.61 0.32
N ARG A 74 -10.73 -12.61 0.00
CA ARG A 74 -10.96 -13.55 -1.10
C ARG A 74 -11.36 -14.90 -0.52
N LEU A 75 -12.63 -15.26 -0.69
CA LEU A 75 -13.17 -16.51 -0.14
C LEU A 75 -12.71 -17.73 -0.96
N SER A 76 -12.37 -18.80 -0.25
CA SER A 76 -12.01 -20.11 -0.81
C SER A 76 -12.67 -21.23 0.01
N GLU A 77 -12.70 -22.44 -0.54
CA GLU A 77 -13.39 -23.60 0.06
C GLU A 77 -12.62 -24.31 1.18
N GLY A 78 -11.33 -23.97 1.38
CA GLY A 78 -10.50 -24.57 2.41
C GLY A 78 -10.77 -24.03 3.82
N SER A 79 -10.31 -24.78 4.83
CA SER A 79 -10.30 -24.32 6.22
C SER A 79 -9.09 -23.41 6.50
N GLY A 80 -9.33 -22.30 7.20
CA GLY A 80 -8.30 -21.32 7.57
C GLY A 80 -8.15 -20.17 6.58
N MET A 81 -7.16 -19.31 6.83
CA MET A 81 -6.90 -18.10 6.03
C MET A 81 -5.41 -17.81 5.90
N ARG A 82 -5.01 -17.26 4.75
CA ARG A 82 -3.68 -16.68 4.53
C ARG A 82 -3.79 -15.16 4.62
N ILE A 83 -3.18 -14.57 5.63
CA ILE A 83 -3.28 -13.14 5.91
C ILE A 83 -1.98 -12.44 5.49
N ILE A 84 -2.12 -11.35 4.74
CA ILE A 84 -1.06 -10.39 4.50
C ILE A 84 -1.52 -9.06 5.09
N ALA A 85 -0.75 -8.50 6.00
CA ALA A 85 -1.04 -7.23 6.66
C ALA A 85 0.03 -6.19 6.32
N SER A 86 -0.40 -4.95 6.14
CA SER A 86 0.45 -3.78 5.90
C SER A 86 -0.21 -2.54 6.50
N HIS A 87 0.56 -1.47 6.69
CA HIS A 87 0.03 -0.17 7.08
C HIS A 87 0.01 0.78 5.87
N ILE A 88 -0.89 1.76 5.89
CA ILE A 88 -1.16 2.66 4.73
C ILE A 88 -1.07 4.14 5.10
N ASP A 89 -0.76 4.43 6.35
CA ASP A 89 -0.34 5.74 6.83
C ASP A 89 1.15 5.96 6.58
N ALA A 90 1.54 7.22 6.44
CA ALA A 90 2.92 7.65 6.26
C ALA A 90 3.20 8.91 7.09
N PRO A 91 4.46 9.15 7.48
CA PRO A 91 4.84 10.39 8.15
C PRO A 91 4.43 11.62 7.34
N ARG A 92 3.86 12.64 8.02
CA ARG A 92 3.32 13.84 7.36
C ARG A 92 3.13 14.99 8.34
N LEU A 93 2.90 16.19 7.81
CA LEU A 93 2.49 17.36 8.58
C LEU A 93 0.97 17.49 8.57
N ASP A 94 0.37 17.49 9.75
CA ASP A 94 -1.03 17.80 9.96
C ASP A 94 -1.19 19.26 10.39
N LEU A 95 -2.32 19.88 10.05
CA LEU A 95 -2.69 21.18 10.61
C LEU A 95 -3.13 21.01 12.08
N LYS A 96 -2.78 21.98 12.94
CA LYS A 96 -3.37 22.08 14.28
C LYS A 96 -4.88 22.41 14.18
N GLN A 97 -5.60 22.27 15.29
CA GLN A 97 -7.05 22.53 15.34
C GLN A 97 -7.42 23.98 14.96
N ASN A 98 -6.63 24.95 15.41
CA ASN A 98 -6.72 26.36 15.00
C ASN A 98 -5.42 26.74 14.28
N PRO A 99 -5.29 26.43 12.98
CA PRO A 99 -3.98 26.49 12.33
C PRO A 99 -3.68 27.85 11.73
N LEU A 100 -4.70 28.60 11.29
CA LEU A 100 -4.51 29.87 10.57
C LEU A 100 -4.07 30.97 11.52
N PHE A 101 -2.96 31.63 11.20
CA PHE A 101 -2.49 32.84 11.88
C PHE A 101 -1.82 33.77 10.86
N GLU A 102 -1.57 35.02 11.25
CA GLU A 102 -0.80 35.97 10.44
C GLU A 102 0.49 36.32 11.19
N ASP A 103 1.59 36.37 10.45
CA ASP A 103 2.86 36.93 10.92
C ASP A 103 3.51 37.71 9.77
N SER A 104 4.04 38.89 10.06
CA SER A 104 4.75 39.73 9.10
C SER A 104 3.96 40.03 7.81
N GLY A 105 2.63 40.16 7.92
CA GLY A 105 1.72 40.41 6.80
C GLY A 105 1.47 39.19 5.88
N VAL A 106 1.80 37.98 6.33
CA VAL A 106 1.58 36.73 5.59
C VAL A 106 0.71 35.78 6.42
N GLY A 107 -0.33 35.23 5.79
CA GLY A 107 -1.14 34.16 6.37
C GLY A 107 -0.38 32.83 6.38
N LEU A 108 -0.24 32.23 7.57
CA LEU A 108 0.51 31.00 7.83
C LEU A 108 -0.38 29.94 8.49
N PHE A 109 0.07 28.70 8.47
CA PHE A 109 -0.60 27.57 9.11
C PHE A 109 0.30 26.87 10.14
N HIS A 110 -0.14 26.79 11.39
CA HIS A 110 0.50 25.95 12.39
C HIS A 110 0.30 24.47 12.07
N THR A 111 1.41 23.73 12.08
CA THR A 111 1.42 22.29 11.84
C THR A 111 1.79 21.50 13.09
N HIS A 112 1.57 20.19 13.02
CA HIS A 112 1.99 19.18 13.97
C HIS A 112 2.45 17.95 13.18
N TYR A 113 3.61 17.39 13.53
CA TYR A 113 4.11 16.22 12.83
C TYR A 113 3.33 14.97 13.25
N TYR A 114 3.08 14.09 12.28
CA TYR A 114 2.57 12.75 12.48
C TYR A 114 3.65 11.76 12.05
N GLY A 115 4.08 10.87 12.95
CA GLY A 115 5.20 9.95 12.71
C GLY A 115 6.58 10.58 12.92
N GLY A 116 7.64 9.82 12.61
CA GLY A 116 9.03 10.30 12.67
C GLY A 116 9.48 10.83 11.30
N ILE A 117 9.34 12.15 11.11
CA ILE A 117 9.79 12.87 9.90
C ILE A 117 11.30 13.07 9.94
#